data_AF-A0A524BHK0-F1
#
_entry.id   AF-A0A524BHK0-F1
#
_cell.length_a   1.000
_cell.length_b   1.000
_cell.length_c   1.000
_cell.angle_alpha   90.00
_cell.angle_beta   90.00
_cell.angle_gamma   90.00
#
_symmetry.space_group_name_H-M   'P 1'
#
loop_
_entity.id
_entity.type
_entity.pdbx_description
1 polymer ?
#
loop_
_entity_poly.entity_id
_entity_poly.type
_entity_poly.pdbx_seq_one_letter_code
_entity_poly.pdbx_strand_id
1 'polypeptide(L)'
;MPRRHIDATLAQEAINLVTGPRQQSYAHPAVNFARIAKGWEMILGQPVTPEQVGLCMVIVKLARQVNAHSRDNYADAIGYLLTADAAREDD
;
A
#
# COMPACT_ATOMS: atom_id res chain seq x y z
N MET A 1 -8.81 -29.47 -9.80
CA MET A 1 -9.21 -28.08 -10.11
C MET A 1 -8.23 -27.51 -11.12
N PRO A 2 -8.68 -26.81 -12.18
CA PRO A 2 -7.76 -26.14 -13.10
C PRO A 2 -6.92 -25.11 -12.33
N ARG A 3 -5.61 -25.13 -12.54
CA ARG A 3 -4.71 -24.13 -11.93
C ARG A 3 -4.95 -22.78 -12.62
N ARG A 4 -5.18 -21.72 -11.84
CA ARG A 4 -5.13 -20.36 -12.40
C ARG A 4 -3.71 -20.08 -12.90
N HIS A 5 -3.61 -19.50 -14.09
CA HIS A 5 -2.36 -18.94 -14.58
C HIS A 5 -2.07 -17.62 -13.85
N ILE A 6 -0.79 -17.23 -13.80
CA ILE A 6 -0.40 -15.90 -13.35
C ILE A 6 -1.00 -14.89 -14.33
N ASP A 7 -1.80 -13.98 -13.81
CA ASP A 7 -2.39 -12.90 -14.59
C ASP A 7 -1.54 -11.63 -14.43
N ALA A 8 -0.74 -11.32 -15.46
CA ALA A 8 0.16 -10.18 -15.46
C ALA A 8 -0.55 -8.83 -15.37
N THR A 9 -1.85 -8.76 -15.71
CA THR A 9 -2.61 -7.50 -15.66
C THR A 9 -2.77 -6.97 -14.22
N LEU A 10 -2.64 -7.84 -13.21
CA LEU A 10 -2.74 -7.47 -11.81
C LEU A 10 -1.67 -6.44 -11.40
N ALA A 11 -0.43 -6.64 -11.87
CA ALA A 11 0.66 -5.70 -11.58
C ALA A 11 0.42 -4.35 -12.26
N GLN A 12 -0.09 -4.36 -13.50
CA GLN A 12 -0.41 -3.13 -14.22
C GLN A 12 -1.56 -2.36 -13.57
N GLU A 13 -2.59 -3.05 -13.08
CA GLU A 13 -3.68 -2.46 -12.31
C GLU A 13 -3.14 -1.77 -11.04
N ALA A 14 -2.28 -2.46 -10.29
CA ALA A 14 -1.65 -1.89 -9.09
C ALA A 14 -0.83 -0.64 -9.41
N ILE A 15 -0.02 -0.65 -10.48
CA ILE A 15 0.74 0.52 -10.94
C ILE A 15 -0.22 1.67 -11.27
N ASN A 16 -1.30 1.40 -12.01
CA ASN A 16 -2.26 2.42 -12.40
C ASN A 16 -2.98 3.04 -11.19
N LEU A 17 -3.23 2.26 -10.13
CA LEU A 17 -3.82 2.77 -8.89
C LEU A 17 -2.94 3.81 -8.20
N VAL A 18 -1.61 3.65 -8.27
CA VAL A 18 -0.65 4.49 -7.53
C VAL A 18 0.12 5.48 -8.40
N THR A 19 -0.06 5.45 -9.72
CA THR A 19 0.55 6.41 -10.66
C THR A 19 -0.48 7.16 -11.51
N GLY A 20 -1.74 6.71 -11.49
CA GLY A 20 -2.82 7.28 -12.30
C GLY A 20 -3.35 8.62 -11.80
N PRO A 21 -4.36 9.19 -12.49
CA PRO A 21 -4.92 10.51 -12.20
C PRO A 21 -5.44 10.68 -10.76
N ARG A 22 -5.87 9.59 -10.12
CA ARG A 22 -6.26 9.60 -8.70
C ARG A 22 -5.11 10.01 -7.79
N GLN A 23 -3.88 9.57 -8.05
CA GLN A 23 -2.71 9.99 -7.30
C GLN A 23 -2.30 11.44 -7.59
N GLN A 24 -2.64 12.01 -8.74
CA GLN A 24 -2.43 13.44 -8.99
C GLN A 24 -3.20 14.34 -8.02
N SER A 25 -4.26 13.82 -7.39
CA SER A 25 -5.04 14.52 -6.36
C SER A 25 -4.47 14.34 -4.95
N TYR A 26 -3.54 13.41 -4.76
CA TYR A 26 -2.91 13.11 -3.48
C TYR A 26 -1.48 13.66 -3.45
N ALA A 27 -0.98 14.03 -2.27
CA ALA A 27 0.44 14.35 -2.10
C ALA A 27 1.31 13.09 -2.29
N HIS A 28 2.60 13.28 -2.58
CA HIS A 28 3.60 12.21 -2.67
C HIS A 28 3.46 11.21 -1.49
N PRO A 29 3.65 9.89 -1.70
CA PRO A 29 3.53 8.89 -0.64
C PRO A 29 4.25 9.26 0.65
N ALA A 30 5.50 9.72 0.57
CA ALA A 30 6.27 10.19 1.73
C ALA A 30 5.52 11.27 2.55
N VAL A 31 4.85 12.22 1.90
CA VAL A 31 4.10 13.31 2.57
C VAL A 31 2.83 12.77 3.22
N ASN A 32 2.06 11.96 2.51
CA ASN A 32 0.81 11.42 3.03
C ASN A 32 1.06 10.41 4.16
N PHE A 33 2.03 9.52 3.99
CA PHE A 33 2.38 8.53 5.00
C PHE A 33 3.02 9.19 6.22
N ALA A 34 3.80 10.26 6.07
CA ALA A 34 4.30 11.03 7.23
C ALA A 34 3.17 11.63 8.10
N ARG A 35 2.05 12.05 7.48
CA ARG A 35 0.88 12.53 8.23
C ARG A 35 0.21 11.41 9.02
N ILE A 36 0.07 10.23 8.41
CA ILE A 36 -0.49 9.03 9.06
C ILE A 36 0.44 8.58 10.19
N ALA A 37 1.75 8.54 9.93
CA ALA A 37 2.77 8.16 10.89
C ALA A 37 2.73 9.02 12.15
N LYS A 38 2.64 10.36 12.02
CA LYS A 38 2.41 11.26 13.16
C LYS A 38 1.12 10.95 13.91
N GLY A 39 0.06 10.62 13.20
CA GLY A 39 -1.20 10.18 13.79
C GLY A 39 -1.03 8.92 14.65
N TRP A 40 -0.32 7.93 14.11
CA TRP A 40 -0.06 6.67 14.80
C TRP A 40 0.90 6.82 15.96
N GLU A 41 1.94 7.64 15.83
CA GLU A 41 2.87 7.95 16.92
C GLU A 41 2.12 8.51 18.14
N MET A 42 1.18 9.43 17.93
CA MET A 42 0.33 9.97 19.00
C MET A 42 -0.51 8.89 19.71
N ILE A 43 -0.95 7.86 18.98
CA ILE A 43 -1.81 6.79 19.51
C ILE A 43 -0.98 5.68 20.17
N LEU A 44 0.14 5.31 19.55
CA LEU A 44 0.97 4.16 19.93
C LEU A 44 2.07 4.53 20.93
N GLY A 45 2.38 5.82 21.09
CA GLY A 45 3.41 6.30 22.00
C GLY A 45 4.83 5.97 21.57
N GLN A 46 5.05 5.70 20.28
CA GLN A 46 6.36 5.38 19.71
C GLN A 46 6.48 5.93 18.28
N PRO A 47 7.69 6.32 17.83
CA PRO A 47 7.90 6.78 16.47
C PRO A 47 7.43 5.75 15.43
N VAL A 48 6.82 6.24 14.37
CA VAL A 48 6.41 5.45 13.21
C VAL A 48 6.99 6.11 11.97
N THR A 49 7.58 5.33 11.05
CA THR A 49 8.10 5.86 9.78
C THR A 49 7.03 5.82 8.68
N PRO A 50 7.13 6.66 7.64
CA PRO A 50 6.27 6.58 6.48
C PRO A 50 6.28 5.19 5.81
N GLU A 51 7.45 4.55 5.72
CA GLU A 51 7.59 3.19 5.20
C GLU A 51 6.79 2.18 6.03
N GLN A 52 6.88 2.25 7.36
CA GLN A 52 6.12 1.38 8.27
C GLN A 52 4.61 1.51 8.06
N VAL A 53 4.10 2.72 7.80
CA VAL A 53 2.69 2.92 7.43
C VAL A 53 2.33 2.12 6.18
N GLY A 54 3.14 2.24 5.11
CA GLY A 54 2.92 1.49 3.87
C GLY A 54 2.92 -0.03 4.10
N LEU A 55 3.89 -0.55 4.85
CA LEU A 55 3.99 -1.98 5.19
C LEU A 55 2.80 -2.48 6.04
N CYS A 56 2.36 -1.70 7.02
CA CYS A 56 1.17 -2.04 7.80
C CYS A 56 -0.10 -2.07 6.94
N MET A 57 -0.23 -1.17 5.96
CA MET A 57 -1.36 -1.18 5.04
C MET A 57 -1.38 -2.40 4.12
N VAL A 58 -0.22 -2.97 3.76
CA VAL A 58 -0.15 -4.28 3.07
C VAL A 58 -0.81 -5.35 3.92
N ILE A 59 -0.48 -5.42 5.22
CA ILE A 59 -1.04 -6.41 6.15
C ILE A 59 -2.57 -6.27 6.24
N VAL A 60 -3.10 -5.06 6.25
CA VAL A 60 -4.57 -4.84 6.22
C VAL A 60 -5.22 -5.48 5.00
N LYS A 61 -4.59 -5.40 3.82
CA LYS A 61 -5.12 -6.02 2.60
C LYS A 61 -5.02 -7.53 2.62
N LEU A 62 -3.94 -8.08 3.17
CA LEU A 62 -3.81 -9.52 3.39
C LEU A 62 -4.86 -10.04 4.38
N ALA A 63 -5.12 -9.32 5.48
CA ALA A 63 -6.18 -9.68 6.42
C ALA A 63 -7.57 -9.68 5.76
N ARG A 64 -7.89 -8.66 4.94
CA ARG A 64 -9.12 -8.63 4.14
C ARG A 64 -9.21 -9.82 3.19
N GLN A 65 -8.10 -10.20 2.57
CA GLN A 65 -8.02 -11.33 1.65
C GLN A 65 -8.29 -12.67 2.33
N VAL A 66 -7.77 -12.87 3.54
CA VAL A 66 -8.04 -14.06 4.36
C VAL A 66 -9.52 -14.16 4.71
N ASN A 67 -10.15 -13.04 5.07
CA ASN A 67 -11.58 -13.02 5.38
C ASN A 67 -12.47 -13.25 4.15
N ALA A 68 -12.17 -12.59 3.02
CA ALA A 68 -12.89 -12.76 1.78
C ALA A 68 -12.01 -12.45 0.57
N HIS A 69 -11.93 -13.41 -0.36
CA HIS A 69 -11.13 -13.26 -1.58
C HIS A 69 -11.67 -12.11 -2.45
N SER A 70 -10.81 -11.14 -2.76
CA SER A 70 -11.01 -10.16 -3.83
C SER A 70 -9.71 -9.93 -4.59
N ARG A 71 -9.79 -9.77 -5.92
CA ARG A 71 -8.63 -9.41 -6.74
C ARG A 71 -8.04 -8.06 -6.30
N ASP A 72 -8.92 -7.12 -5.94
CA ASP A 72 -8.54 -5.77 -5.51
C ASP A 72 -7.65 -5.81 -4.25
N ASN A 73 -7.80 -6.81 -3.38
CA ASN A 73 -6.93 -6.93 -2.20
C ASN A 73 -5.48 -7.19 -2.61
N TYR A 74 -5.23 -7.97 -3.67
CA TYR A 74 -3.88 -8.18 -4.18
C TYR A 74 -3.35 -6.94 -4.90
N ALA A 75 -4.18 -6.29 -5.72
CA ALA A 75 -3.79 -5.06 -6.41
C ALA A 75 -3.45 -3.94 -5.41
N ASP A 76 -4.27 -3.76 -4.37
CA ASP A 76 -4.04 -2.81 -3.29
C ASP A 76 -2.75 -3.14 -2.51
N ALA A 77 -2.50 -4.42 -2.21
CA ALA A 77 -1.29 -4.84 -1.50
C ALA A 77 -0.02 -4.49 -2.30
N ILE A 78 -0.03 -4.76 -3.62
CA ILE A 78 1.06 -4.37 -4.52
C ILE A 78 1.19 -2.84 -4.57
N GLY A 79 0.07 -2.13 -4.66
CA GLY A 79 0.05 -0.67 -4.62
C GLY A 79 0.71 -0.11 -3.35
N TYR A 80 0.38 -0.67 -2.19
CA TYR A 80 1.01 -0.26 -0.93
C TYR A 80 2.51 -0.55 -0.89
N LEU A 81 2.98 -1.68 -1.44
CA LEU A 81 4.41 -1.97 -1.57
C LEU A 81 5.13 -0.93 -2.42
N LEU A 82 4.56 -0.56 -3.59
CA LEU A 82 5.13 0.48 -4.45
C LEU A 82 5.20 1.85 -3.74
N THR A 83 4.14 2.20 -3.01
CA THR A 83 4.13 3.48 -2.27
C THR A 83 5.00 3.46 -1.02
N ALA A 84 5.23 2.30 -0.42
CA ALA A 84 6.14 2.14 0.72
C ALA A 84 7.59 2.33 0.27
N ASP A 85 7.96 1.71 -0.85
CA ASP A 85 9.27 1.90 -1.50
C ASP A 85 9.53 3.38 -1.80
N ALA A 86 8.57 4.06 -2.44
CA ALA A 86 8.64 5.49 -2.73
C ALA A 86 8.62 6.39 -1.47
N ALA A 87 8.22 5.86 -0.31
CA ALA A 87 8.16 6.61 0.95
C ALA A 87 9.36 6.35 1.87
N ARG A 88 10.31 5.50 1.46
CA ARG A 88 11.55 5.29 2.18
C ARG A 88 12.33 6.59 2.27
N GLU A 89 12.93 6.82 3.44
CA GLU A 89 13.96 7.86 3.57
C GLU A 89 15.24 7.28 2.95
N ASP A 90 15.94 8.08 2.13
CA ASP A 90 17.24 7.67 1.57
C ASP A 90 18.27 7.60 2.70
N ASP A 91 19.03 6.50 2.76
CA ASP A 91 20.14 6.28 3.70
C ASP A 91 21.30 7.30 3.49
#